data_AF-A0A1L5KSZ6-F1
#
_entry.id   AF-A0A1L5KSZ6-F1
#
_cell.length_a   1.000
_cell.length_b   1.000
_cell.length_c   1.000
_cell.angle_alpha   90.00
_cell.angle_beta   90.00
_cell.angle_gamma   90.00
#
_symmetry.space_group_name_H-M   'P 1'
#
loop_
_entity.id
_entity.type
_entity.pdbx_description
1 polymer ?
#
loop_
_entity_poly.entity_id
_entity_poly.type
_entity_poly.pdbx_seq_one_letter_code
_entity_poly.pdbx_strand_id
1 'polypeptide(L)' 'MGHHQLDALDEQILKLIAGNARIPFLEVARACNVSGAAIHQRIQKLTNLGILKGS' A
#
# COMPACT_ATOMS: atom_id res chain seq x y z
N MET A 1 11.34 -13.50 -14.27
CA MET A 1 11.32 -12.47 -13.22
C MET A 1 9.89 -11.99 -13.10
N GLY A 2 9.23 -12.26 -11.98
CA GLY A 2 7.79 -12.05 -11.86
C GLY A 2 7.45 -10.58 -12.02
N HIS A 3 6.79 -10.21 -13.12
CA HIS A 3 6.11 -8.93 -13.23
C HIS A 3 5.00 -8.94 -12.18
N HIS A 4 5.29 -8.41 -11.00
CA HIS A 4 4.23 -8.07 -10.07
C HIS A 4 3.44 -6.95 -10.71
N GLN A 5 2.25 -7.28 -11.20
CA GLN A 5 1.29 -6.29 -11.70
C GLN A 5 0.82 -5.48 -10.48
N LEU A 6 1.63 -4.48 -10.13
CA LEU A 6 1.23 -3.42 -9.21
C LEU A 6 0.20 -2.60 -9.95
N ASP A 7 -0.95 -2.42 -9.32
CA ASP A 7 -1.98 -1.56 -9.85
C ASP A 7 -1.66 -0.10 -9.53
N ALA A 8 -2.29 0.85 -10.23
CA ALA A 8 -2.07 2.28 -9.97
C ALA A 8 -2.36 2.65 -8.51
N LEU A 9 -3.32 1.94 -7.88
CA LEU A 9 -3.61 2.05 -6.46
C LEU A 9 -2.42 1.61 -5.59
N ASP A 10 -1.78 0.49 -5.91
CA ASP A 10 -0.65 -0.03 -5.14
C ASP A 10 0.55 0.94 -5.23
N GLU A 11 0.80 1.50 -6.41
CA GLU A 11 1.81 2.55 -6.60
C GLU A 11 1.50 3.81 -5.80
N GLN A 12 0.24 4.23 -5.72
CA GLN A 12 -0.18 5.41 -4.96
C GLN A 12 0.00 5.18 -3.45
N ILE A 13 -0.36 4.00 -2.95
CA ILE A 13 -0.14 3.60 -1.55
C ILE A 13 1.35 3.64 -1.23
N LEU A 14 2.18 3.04 -2.08
CA LEU A 14 3.63 3.03 -1.91
C LEU A 14 4.22 4.44 -1.90
N LYS A 15 3.76 5.33 -2.79
CA LYS A 15 4.19 6.74 -2.79
C LYS A 15 3.83 7.47 -1.49
N LEU A 16 2.61 7.26 -0.98
CA LEU A 16 2.16 7.89 0.26
C LEU A 16 2.99 7.40 1.46
N ILE A 17 3.19 6.09 1.56
CA ILE A 17 3.96 5.47 2.65
C ILE A 17 5.45 5.81 2.53
N ALA A 18 6.01 5.85 1.32
CA ALA A 18 7.40 6.23 1.09
C ALA A 18 7.66 7.70 1.46
N GLY A 19 6.69 8.59 1.24
CA GLY A 19 6.77 9.98 1.67
C GLY A 19 6.55 10.17 3.18
N ASN A 20 5.71 9.35 3.80
CA ASN A 20 5.43 9.42 5.24
C ASN A 20 5.04 8.06 5.81
N ALA A 21 6.02 7.26 6.25
CA ALA A 21 5.79 5.91 6.76
C ALA A 21 4.98 5.86 8.07
N ARG A 22 4.80 7.00 8.75
CA ARG A 22 3.98 7.12 9.96
C ARG A 22 2.52 7.48 9.66
N ILE A 23 2.16 7.65 8.38
CA ILE A 23 0.77 7.93 8.00
C ILE A 23 -0.13 6.76 8.45
N PRO A 24 -1.22 7.03 9.17
CA PRO A 24 -2.14 5.97 9.55
C PRO A 24 -2.82 5.39 8.31
N PHE A 25 -3.02 4.06 8.28
CA PHE A 25 -3.63 3.37 7.13
C PHE A 25 -5.02 3.92 6.76
N LEU A 26 -5.75 4.47 7.73
CA LEU A 26 -7.03 5.13 7.50
C LEU A 26 -6.89 6.37 6.60
N GLU A 27 -5.86 7.18 6.81
CA GLU A 27 -5.59 8.37 5.99
C GLU A 27 -5.10 7.97 4.59
N VAL A 28 -4.30 6.89 4.49
CA VAL A 28 -3.94 6.33 3.18
C VAL A 28 -5.18 5.85 2.43
N ALA A 29 -6.10 5.16 3.10
CA ALA A 29 -7.35 4.70 2.50
C ALA A 29 -8.21 5.86 1.99
N ARG A 30 -8.30 6.95 2.77
CA ARG A 30 -8.98 8.18 2.35
C ARG A 30 -8.30 8.86 1.16
N ALA A 31 -6.97 9.02 1.20
CA ALA A 31 -6.20 9.62 0.12
C ALA A 31 -6.26 8.80 -1.18
N CYS A 32 -6.38 7.48 -1.07
CA CYS A 32 -6.57 6.56 -2.18
C CYS A 32 -8.04 6.35 -2.58
N ASN A 33 -8.99 6.99 -1.89
CA ASN A 33 -10.43 6.83 -2.09
C ASN A 33 -10.90 5.37 -2.10
N VAL A 34 -10.39 4.57 -1.16
CA VAL A 34 -10.74 3.16 -0.99
C VAL A 34 -11.17 2.85 0.44
N SER A 35 -11.89 1.75 0.61
CA SER A 35 -12.29 1.26 1.92
C SER A 35 -11.08 0.83 2.75
N GLY A 36 -11.13 1.00 4.07
CA GLY A 36 -10.07 0.56 4.99
C GLY A 36 -9.74 -0.94 4.85
N ALA A 37 -10.75 -1.78 4.60
CA ALA A 37 -10.54 -3.20 4.32
C ALA A 37 -9.70 -3.44 3.04
N ALA A 38 -9.92 -2.64 2.00
CA ALA A 38 -9.18 -2.75 0.75
C ALA A 38 -7.70 -2.40 0.95
N ILE A 39 -7.40 -1.32 1.69
CA ILE A 39 -6.01 -0.96 2.01
C ILE A 39 -5.33 -2.06 2.79
N HIS A 40 -6.03 -2.68 3.75
CA HIS A 40 -5.44 -3.71 4.59
C HIS A 40 -5.00 -4.92 3.76
N GLN A 41 -5.85 -5.34 2.81
CA GLN A 41 -5.53 -6.39 1.84
C GLN A 41 -4.36 -6.02 0.93
N ARG A 42 -4.29 -4.76 0.45
CA ARG A 42 -3.18 -4.29 -0.40
C ARG A 42 -1.86 -4.26 0.36
N ILE A 43 -1.84 -3.69 1.57
CA ILE A 43 -0.65 -3.67 2.44
C ILE A 43 -0.17 -5.10 2.69
N GLN A 44 -1.07 -5.99 3.11
CA GLN A 44 -0.73 -7.40 3.37
C GLN A 44 -0.17 -8.09 2.13
N LYS A 45 -0.76 -7.85 0.96
CA LYS A 45 -0.23 -8.34 -0.32
C LYS A 45 1.18 -7.79 -0.55
N LEU A 46 1.38 -6.48 -0.52
CA LEU A 46 2.69 -5.84 -0.75
C LEU A 46 3.76 -6.32 0.24
N THR A 47 3.39 -6.58 1.49
CA THR A 47 4.28 -7.16 2.50
C THR A 47 4.63 -8.61 2.19
N ASN A 48 3.64 -9.44 1.84
CA ASN A 48 3.87 -10.84 1.47
C ASN A 48 4.75 -10.97 0.21
N LEU A 49 4.65 -9.98 -0.68
CA LEU A 49 5.50 -9.89 -1.88
C LEU A 49 6.92 -9.41 -1.58
N GLY A 50 7.21 -9.00 -0.34
CA GLY A 50 8.51 -8.47 0.08
C GLY A 50 8.80 -7.06 -0.46
N ILE A 51 7.81 -6.40 -1.06
CA ILE A 51 7.90 -5.03 -1.58
C ILE A 51 7.85 -4.05 -0.41
N LEU A 52 6.91 -4.26 0.51
CA LEU A 52 6.74 -3.44 1.69
C LEU A 52 7.34 -4.19 2.89
N LYS A 53 8.55 -3.78 3.31
CA LYS A 53 9.22 -4.37 4.46
C LYS A 53 8.91 -3.53 5.69
N GLY A 54 7.97 -4.01 6.50
CA GLY A 54 7.83 -3.55 7.88
C GLY A 54 9.00 -4.05 8.70
N SER A 55 9.59 -3.18 9.52
CA SER A 55 10.67 -3.55 10.43
C SER A 55 10.16 -4.32 11.64
#